data_AF-A0A353GG33-F1
#
_entry.id   AF-A0A353GG33-F1
#
_cell.length_a   1.000
_cell.length_b   1.000
_cell.length_c   1.000
_cell.angle_alpha   90.00
_cell.angle_beta   90.00
_cell.angle_gamma   90.00
#
_symmetry.space_group_name_H-M   'P 1'
#
loop_
_entity.id
_entity.type
_entity.pdbx_description
1 polymer ?
#
loop_
_entity_poly.entity_id
_entity_poly.type
_entity_poly.pdbx_seq_one_letter_code
_entity_poly.pdbx_strand_id
1 'polypeptide(L)'
;MHIEKCVLEGALLIHPRIFEDPRGFFFESYNENVFREAGLPTLWPQDNHSRSQHGTVRGLHFQRGDAQYKLVRCVRGRVLDVIADIRPGSPTLGQWMGVELSEADKAMLFIPGGFAHG
;
A
#
# COMPACT_ATOMS: atom_id res chain seq x y z
N MET A 1 -2.48 -12.83 7.98
CA MET A 1 -2.00 -11.45 7.79
C MET A 1 -2.55 -10.62 8.95
N HIS A 2 -1.84 -9.58 9.37
CA HIS A 2 -2.35 -8.57 10.29
C HIS A 2 -2.63 -7.29 9.50
N ILE A 3 -3.80 -6.67 9.72
CA ILE A 3 -4.23 -5.46 9.01
C ILE A 3 -4.43 -4.37 10.04
N GLU A 4 -3.67 -3.30 9.92
CA GLU A 4 -3.67 -2.13 10.80
C GLU A 4 -4.34 -0.95 10.09
N LYS A 5 -5.15 -0.19 10.84
CA LYS A 5 -5.73 1.06 10.33
C LYS A 5 -4.70 2.18 10.41
N CYS A 6 -4.57 2.92 9.33
CA CYS A 6 -3.73 4.11 9.30
C CYS A 6 -4.47 5.33 9.86
N VAL A 7 -3.72 6.42 10.07
CA VAL A 7 -4.28 7.71 10.54
C VAL A 7 -5.24 8.36 9.53
N LEU A 8 -5.05 8.08 8.22
CA LEU A 8 -5.96 8.53 7.18
C LEU A 8 -7.04 7.47 6.93
N GLU A 9 -8.30 7.88 7.03
CA GLU A 9 -9.44 6.96 6.98
C GLU A 9 -9.48 6.17 5.67
N GLY A 10 -9.49 4.84 5.81
CA GLY A 10 -9.57 3.87 4.70
C GLY A 10 -8.21 3.36 4.23
N ALA A 11 -7.11 4.04 4.54
CA ALA A 11 -5.77 3.50 4.30
C ALA A 11 -5.44 2.43 5.35
N LEU A 12 -4.80 1.35 4.92
CA LEU A 12 -4.46 0.21 5.78
C LEU A 12 -3.02 -0.23 5.55
N LEU A 13 -2.32 -0.58 6.64
CA LEU A 13 -1.03 -1.22 6.59
C LEU A 13 -1.20 -2.73 6.81
N ILE A 14 -0.76 -3.54 5.85
CA ILE A 14 -0.96 -4.98 5.83
C ILE A 14 0.38 -5.67 6.05
N HIS A 15 0.47 -6.41 7.15
CA HIS A 15 1.64 -7.20 7.52
C HIS A 15 1.42 -8.67 7.15
N PRO A 16 2.23 -9.24 6.24
CA PRO A 16 2.16 -10.66 5.95
C PRO A 16 2.64 -11.48 7.14
N ARG A 17 2.18 -12.74 7.22
CA ARG A 17 2.78 -13.72 8.13
C ARG A 17 3.97 -14.35 7.39
N ILE A 18 5.17 -14.05 7.85
CA ILE A 18 6.41 -14.52 7.22
C ILE A 18 6.83 -15.85 7.85
N PHE A 19 7.11 -16.84 7.00
CA PHE A 19 7.68 -18.12 7.40
C PHE A 19 9.14 -18.16 6.94
N GLU A 20 10.07 -18.10 7.89
CA GLU A 20 11.51 -18.11 7.60
C GLU A 20 12.13 -19.47 7.89
N ASP A 21 13.09 -19.86 7.07
CA ASP A 21 13.91 -21.05 7.25
C ASP A 21 15.30 -20.86 6.57
N PRO A 22 16.27 -21.79 6.71
CA PRO A 22 17.60 -21.63 6.13
C PRO A 22 17.66 -21.45 4.60
N ARG A 23 16.57 -21.71 3.86
CA ARG A 23 16.46 -21.49 2.41
C ARG A 23 16.04 -20.05 2.08
N GLY A 24 15.48 -19.32 3.04
CA GLY A 24 14.96 -17.96 2.87
C GLY A 24 13.63 -17.77 3.60
N PHE A 25 12.65 -17.18 2.90
CA PHE A 25 11.33 -16.93 3.45
C PHE A 25 10.22 -17.30 2.46
N PHE A 26 9.05 -17.58 3.00
CA PHE A 26 7.80 -17.76 2.27
C PHE A 26 6.69 -16.97 2.95
N PHE A 27 5.83 -16.34 2.18
CA PHE A 27 4.59 -15.75 2.67
C PHE A 27 3.59 -15.56 1.53
N GLU A 28 2.30 -15.57 1.86
CA GLU A 28 1.26 -15.13 0.95
C GLU A 28 1.28 -13.60 0.90
N SER A 29 1.65 -13.01 -0.24
CA SER A 29 1.54 -11.56 -0.43
C SER A 29 0.11 -11.10 -0.70
N TYR A 30 -0.77 -12.01 -1.11
CA TYR A 30 -2.19 -11.77 -1.33
C TYR A 30 -2.97 -13.04 -1.01
N ASN A 31 -4.12 -12.88 -0.36
CA ASN A 31 -5.06 -13.95 -0.08
C ASN A 31 -6.47 -13.38 -0.24
N GLU A 32 -7.21 -13.88 -1.24
CA GLU A 32 -8.52 -13.34 -1.60
C GLU A 32 -9.53 -13.41 -0.46
N ASN A 33 -9.55 -14.51 0.31
CA ASN A 33 -10.49 -14.68 1.41
C ASN A 33 -10.19 -13.67 2.53
N VAL A 34 -8.92 -13.50 2.89
CA VAL A 34 -8.49 -12.51 3.90
C VAL A 34 -8.86 -11.09 3.46
N PHE A 35 -8.65 -10.75 2.19
CA PHE A 35 -8.99 -9.43 1.65
C PHE A 35 -10.51 -9.22 1.64
N ARG A 36 -11.28 -10.22 1.21
CA ARG A 36 -12.74 -10.17 1.19
C ARG A 36 -13.32 -10.00 2.59
N GLU A 37 -12.83 -10.76 3.58
CA GLU A 37 -13.22 -10.65 4.99
C GLU A 37 -12.88 -9.28 5.58
N ALA A 38 -11.80 -8.65 5.12
CA ALA A 38 -11.41 -7.29 5.52
C ALA A 38 -12.17 -6.17 4.76
N GLY A 39 -13.08 -6.52 3.85
CA GLY A 39 -13.80 -5.54 3.02
C GLY A 39 -12.93 -4.85 1.96
N LEU A 40 -11.81 -5.45 1.58
CA LEU A 40 -10.90 -4.93 0.57
C LEU A 40 -11.28 -5.40 -0.85
N PRO A 41 -10.89 -4.64 -1.89
CA PRO A 41 -11.03 -5.10 -3.27
C PRO A 41 -10.28 -6.41 -3.51
N THR A 42 -10.92 -7.34 -4.23
CA THR A 42 -10.32 -8.62 -4.64
C THR A 42 -10.04 -8.70 -6.14
N LEU A 43 -10.57 -7.78 -6.93
CA LEU A 43 -10.32 -7.66 -8.36
C LEU A 43 -9.22 -6.63 -8.62
N TRP A 44 -8.06 -7.11 -9.08
CA TRP A 44 -6.91 -6.29 -9.44
C TRP A 44 -6.66 -6.42 -10.94
N PRO A 45 -7.16 -5.50 -11.78
CA PRO A 45 -7.07 -5.64 -13.24
C PRO A 45 -5.67 -5.33 -13.80
N GLN A 46 -4.74 -4.86 -12.96
CA GLN A 46 -3.40 -4.44 -13.37
C GLN A 46 -2.39 -4.63 -12.23
N ASP A 47 -1.18 -5.06 -12.60
CA ASP A 47 0.00 -5.01 -11.74
C ASP A 47 1.06 -4.07 -12.37
N ASN A 48 1.85 -3.44 -11.51
CA ASN A 48 2.98 -2.62 -11.92
C ASN A 48 4.21 -3.01 -11.09
N HIS A 49 5.38 -3.04 -11.72
CA HIS A 49 6.66 -3.23 -11.05
C HIS A 49 7.65 -2.16 -11.50
N SER A 50 8.28 -1.47 -10.54
CA SER A 50 9.25 -0.42 -10.84
C SER A 50 10.51 -0.57 -10.01
N ARG A 51 11.63 -0.06 -10.54
CA ARG A 51 12.90 0.07 -9.82
C ARG A 51 13.33 1.53 -9.86
N SER A 52 13.76 2.04 -8.72
CA SER A 52 14.22 3.41 -8.54
C SER A 52 15.66 3.42 -8.03
N GLN A 53 16.42 4.47 -8.36
CA GLN A 53 17.71 4.73 -7.74
C GLN A 53 17.50 5.56 -6.46
N HIS A 54 18.46 5.50 -5.53
CA HIS A 54 18.41 6.33 -4.33
C HIS A 54 18.21 7.82 -4.68
N GLY A 55 17.31 8.49 -3.97
CA GLY A 55 16.94 9.89 -4.23
C GLY A 55 15.87 10.11 -5.31
N THR A 56 15.38 9.04 -5.97
CA THR A 56 14.24 9.16 -6.90
C THR A 56 12.95 9.41 -6.13
N VAL A 57 12.16 10.40 -6.55
CA VAL A 57 10.81 10.69 -6.05
C VAL A 57 9.79 10.45 -7.16
N ARG A 58 8.68 9.76 -6.89
CA ARG A 58 7.64 9.43 -7.88
C ARG A 58 6.24 9.80 -7.37
N GLY A 59 5.85 11.06 -7.47
CA GLY A 59 4.49 11.46 -7.14
C GLY A 59 4.30 12.96 -6.94
N LEU A 60 3.17 13.40 -6.40
CA LEU A 60 2.02 12.57 -6.00
C LEU A 60 1.07 12.32 -7.20
N HIS A 61 0.72 11.06 -7.45
CA HIS A 61 -0.15 10.64 -8.53
C HIS A 61 -1.53 10.24 -8.03
N PHE A 62 -2.58 10.63 -8.75
CA PHE A 62 -3.96 10.22 -8.52
C PHE A 62 -4.71 10.09 -9.85
N GLN A 63 -5.88 9.46 -9.81
CA GLN A 63 -6.80 9.38 -10.94
C GLN A 63 -8.14 10.03 -10.57
N ARG A 64 -8.74 10.76 -11.52
CA ARG A 64 -10.09 11.31 -11.40
C ARG A 64 -11.11 10.33 -11.96
N GLY A 65 -12.34 10.34 -11.44
CA GLY A 65 -13.41 9.43 -11.87
C GLY A 65 -13.32 8.10 -11.13
N ASP A 66 -13.13 7.01 -11.86
CA ASP A 66 -12.92 5.66 -11.32
C ASP A 66 -11.58 5.58 -10.60
N ALA A 67 -11.53 6.08 -9.36
CA ALA A 67 -10.31 6.24 -8.61
C ALA A 67 -9.69 4.87 -8.28
N GLN A 68 -8.47 4.66 -8.77
CA GLN A 68 -7.73 3.42 -8.56
C GLN A 68 -7.36 3.21 -7.09
N TYR A 69 -7.75 2.05 -6.58
CA TYR A 69 -7.17 1.45 -5.38
C TYR A 69 -5.75 0.97 -5.68
N LYS A 70 -4.84 1.12 -4.72
CA LYS A 70 -3.47 0.59 -4.86
C LYS A 70 -3.13 -0.31 -3.68
N LEU A 71 -2.42 -1.40 -3.96
CA LEU A 71 -1.76 -2.23 -2.96
C LEU A 71 -0.26 -2.21 -3.27
N VAL A 72 0.52 -1.51 -2.44
CA VAL A 72 1.92 -1.17 -2.73
C VAL A 72 2.85 -1.86 -1.75
N ARG A 73 3.96 -2.43 -2.23
CA ARG A 73 5.05 -2.98 -1.38
C ARG A 73 6.42 -2.72 -1.97
N CYS A 74 7.44 -2.74 -1.11
CA CYS A 74 8.84 -2.76 -1.52
C CYS A 74 9.37 -4.20 -1.54
N VAL A 75 9.72 -4.71 -2.71
CA VAL A 75 10.27 -6.08 -2.83
C VAL A 75 11.78 -6.11 -2.60
N ARG A 76 12.48 -5.00 -2.83
CA ARG A 76 13.93 -4.87 -2.64
C ARG A 76 14.31 -3.47 -2.18
N GLY A 77 15.13 -3.38 -1.14
CA GLY A 77 15.52 -2.11 -0.50
C GLY A 77 14.43 -1.54 0.40
N ARG A 78 14.28 -0.21 0.41
CA ARG A 78 13.25 0.50 1.17
C ARG A 78 12.79 1.76 0.43
N VAL A 79 11.55 2.17 0.70
CA VAL A 79 10.98 3.44 0.23
C VAL A 79 10.20 4.10 1.36
N LEU A 80 10.16 5.43 1.36
CA LEU A 80 9.16 6.18 2.11
C LEU A 80 7.96 6.36 1.18
N ASP A 81 6.88 5.63 1.43
CA ASP A 81 5.65 5.68 0.66
C ASP A 81 4.69 6.70 1.30
N VAL A 82 4.28 7.71 0.53
CA VAL A 82 3.49 8.84 1.00
C VAL A 82 2.12 8.84 0.34
N ILE A 83 1.09 9.04 1.16
CA ILE A 83 -0.27 9.27 0.69
C ILE A 83 -0.83 10.59 1.23
N ALA A 84 -1.59 11.30 0.40
CA ALA A 84 -2.29 12.52 0.76
C ALA A 84 -3.78 12.37 0.44
N ASP A 85 -4.63 12.76 1.39
CA ASP A 85 -6.07 12.73 1.22
C ASP A 85 -6.52 13.92 0.37
N ILE A 86 -7.06 13.63 -0.81
CA ILE A 86 -7.58 14.63 -1.75
C ILE A 86 -9.10 14.52 -1.94
N ARG A 87 -9.80 13.78 -1.06
CA ARG A 87 -11.23 13.52 -1.16
C ARG A 87 -12.03 14.77 -0.74
N PRO A 88 -12.84 15.36 -1.63
CA PRO A 88 -13.72 16.46 -1.27
C PRO A 88 -14.65 16.07 -0.11
N GLY A 89 -14.74 16.91 0.92
CA GLY A 89 -15.59 16.66 2.09
C GLY A 89 -15.00 15.70 3.12
N SER A 90 -13.81 15.15 2.91
CA SER A 90 -13.11 14.37 3.93
C SER A 90 -12.72 15.25 5.13
N PRO A 91 -12.88 14.77 6.38
CA PRO A 91 -12.40 15.48 7.57
C PRO A 91 -10.87 15.60 7.58
N THR A 92 -10.16 14.78 6.80
CA THR A 92 -8.70 14.79 6.69
C THR A 92 -8.20 15.36 5.35
N LEU A 93 -9.04 16.09 4.60
CA LEU A 93 -8.64 16.70 3.32
C LEU A 93 -7.37 17.55 3.47
N GLY A 94 -6.36 17.28 2.64
CA GLY A 94 -5.06 17.96 2.64
C GLY A 94 -4.06 17.42 3.66
N GLN A 95 -4.47 16.49 4.53
CA GLN A 95 -3.55 15.76 5.39
C GLN A 95 -2.83 14.66 4.62
N TRP A 96 -1.64 14.31 5.09
CA TRP A 96 -0.80 13.27 4.51
C TRP A 96 -0.17 12.41 5.59
N MET A 97 0.26 11.22 5.21
CA MET A 97 1.08 10.35 6.05
C MET A 97 2.15 9.66 5.19
N GLY A 98 3.26 9.30 5.83
CA GLY A 98 4.33 8.51 5.21
C GLY A 98 4.56 7.22 6.00
N VAL A 99 4.83 6.13 5.28
CA VAL A 99 5.18 4.82 5.86
C VAL A 99 6.43 4.30 5.16
N GLU A 100 7.40 3.79 5.93
CA GLU A 100 8.51 3.05 5.33
C GLU A 100 8.00 1.65 4.92
N LEU A 101 8.18 1.31 3.64
CA LEU A 101 7.97 -0.04 3.13
C LEU A 101 9.32 -0.62 2.74
N SER A 102 9.62 -1.84 3.16
CA SER A 102 10.94 -2.43 2.94
C SER A 102 10.89 -3.91 2.59
N GLU A 103 12.01 -4.38 2.02
CA GLU A 103 12.24 -5.81 1.80
C GLU A 103 12.31 -6.62 3.10
N ALA A 104 12.56 -5.95 4.23
CA ALA A 104 12.65 -6.58 5.55
C ALA A 104 11.25 -6.84 6.12
N ASP A 105 10.43 -5.79 6.26
CA ASP A 105 9.07 -5.88 6.82
C ASP A 105 8.06 -6.55 5.88
N LYS A 106 8.29 -6.48 4.55
CA LYS A 106 7.41 -6.99 3.50
C LYS A 106 5.98 -6.47 3.63
N ALA A 107 5.80 -5.34 4.32
CA ALA A 107 4.50 -4.73 4.53
C ALA A 107 3.94 -4.19 3.22
N MET A 108 2.62 -4.08 3.16
CA MET A 108 1.91 -3.49 2.04
C MET A 108 1.05 -2.32 2.53
N LEU A 109 1.11 -1.19 1.82
CA LEU A 109 0.15 -0.12 2.02
C LEU A 109 -1.03 -0.30 1.05
N PHE A 110 -2.22 -0.45 1.60
CA PHE A 110 -3.46 -0.31 0.86
C PHE A 110 -3.89 1.15 0.85
N ILE A 111 -4.10 1.67 -0.36
CA ILE A 111 -4.44 3.07 -0.62
C ILE A 111 -5.83 3.08 -1.27
N PRO A 112 -6.85 3.61 -0.59
CA PRO A 112 -8.18 3.70 -1.16
C PRO A 112 -8.25 4.73 -2.30
N GLY A 113 -9.26 4.58 -3.15
CA GLY A 113 -9.55 5.58 -4.18
C GLY A 113 -9.75 6.98 -3.58
N GLY A 114 -9.28 8.01 -4.29
CA GLY A 114 -9.38 9.40 -3.85
C GLY A 114 -8.18 9.90 -3.04
N PHE A 115 -7.07 9.16 -2.99
CA PHE A 115 -5.79 9.62 -2.45
C PHE A 115 -4.79 9.91 -3.56
N ALA A 116 -3.89 10.88 -3.32
CA ALA A 116 -2.68 11.05 -4.11
C ALA A 116 -1.54 10.26 -3.45
N HIS A 117 -0.71 9.60 -4.25
CA HIS A 117 0.30 8.64 -3.77
C HIS A 117 1.66 8.82 -4.48
N GLY A 118 2.76 8.66 -3.75
CA GLY A 118 4.11 8.63 -4.31
C GLY A 118 5.24 8.35 -3.34
#